data_AF-A0AAU1KJV2-F1
#
_entry.id   AF-A0AAU1KJV2-F1
#
_cell.length_a   1.000
_cell.length_b   1.000
_cell.length_c   1.000
_cell.angle_alpha   90.00
_cell.angle_beta   90.00
_cell.angle_gamma   90.00
#
_symmetry.space_group_name_H-M   'P 1'
#
loop_
_entity.id
_entity.type
_entity.pdbx_description
1 polymer ?
#
loop_
_entity_poly.entity_id
_entity_poly.type
_entity_poly.pdbx_seq_one_letter_code
_entity_poly.pdbx_strand_id
1 'polypeptide(L)'
;MTTEHTLTRYGVRNYPPRQDSVPAARRWAAWLAVAWGEPRVASDVALLTSELVTNALLHGAVRDRYIRVEVQLDGAVLRIAVTDPKGERWPEPRAVSDEEQYGRGLAVVEAVAQRWGASQRVVGKTVWAECALPGPV
;
A
#
# COMPACT_ATOMS: atom_id res chain seq x y z
N MET A 1 -19.50 -7.67 30.66
CA MET A 1 -18.34 -7.10 29.95
C MET A 1 -18.50 -7.49 28.49
N THR A 2 -19.04 -6.58 27.68
CA THR A 2 -19.30 -6.82 26.26
C THR A 2 -17.99 -6.56 25.52
N THR A 3 -17.39 -7.58 24.94
CA THR A 3 -16.23 -7.44 24.06
C THR A 3 -16.67 -6.61 22.86
N GLU A 4 -16.23 -5.36 22.78
CA GLU A 4 -16.49 -4.52 21.62
C GLU A 4 -15.65 -5.08 20.46
N HIS A 5 -16.26 -5.93 19.63
CA HIS A 5 -15.63 -6.42 18.42
C HIS A 5 -15.47 -5.24 17.47
N THR A 6 -14.27 -4.64 17.42
CA THR A 6 -13.96 -3.69 16.35
C THR A 6 -14.11 -4.42 15.02
N LEU A 7 -15.13 -4.07 14.24
CA LEU A 7 -15.37 -4.68 12.94
C LEU A 7 -14.22 -4.29 12.01
N THR A 8 -13.40 -5.27 11.63
CA THR A 8 -12.37 -5.09 10.60
C THR A 8 -13.04 -4.66 9.30
N ARG A 9 -12.67 -3.49 8.79
CA ARG A 9 -13.12 -3.04 7.46
C ARG A 9 -12.09 -3.44 6.43
N TYR A 10 -12.56 -3.88 5.26
CA TYR A 10 -11.69 -4.43 4.25
C TYR A 10 -12.19 -4.06 2.85
N GLY A 11 -11.28 -3.59 2.01
CA GLY A 11 -11.50 -3.28 0.61
C GLY A 11 -10.42 -3.90 -0.26
N VAL A 12 -10.82 -4.43 -1.42
CA VAL A 12 -9.88 -5.01 -2.39
C VAL A 12 -10.24 -4.59 -3.80
N ARG A 13 -9.23 -4.29 -4.61
CA ARG A 13 -9.39 -4.05 -6.04
C ARG A 13 -8.18 -4.53 -6.83
N ASN A 14 -8.44 -5.08 -8.01
CA ASN A 14 -7.42 -5.48 -8.96
C ASN A 14 -7.24 -4.40 -10.02
N TYR A 15 -6.00 -4.12 -10.38
CA TYR A 15 -5.63 -3.12 -11.35
C TYR A 15 -4.74 -3.72 -12.44
N PRO A 16 -4.97 -3.40 -13.73
CA PRO A 16 -4.03 -3.77 -14.78
C PRO A 16 -2.67 -3.11 -14.55
N PRO A 17 -1.55 -3.71 -14.99
CA PRO A 17 -0.21 -3.18 -14.76
C PRO A 17 0.08 -2.05 -15.75
N ARG A 18 -0.59 -0.90 -15.56
CA ARG A 18 -0.50 0.29 -16.40
C ARG A 18 -0.32 1.54 -15.53
N GLN A 19 0.33 2.57 -16.08
CA GLN A 19 0.60 3.81 -15.35
C GLN A 19 -0.69 4.52 -14.88
N ASP A 20 -1.79 4.42 -15.64
CA ASP A 20 -3.10 4.98 -15.28
C ASP A 20 -3.71 4.36 -14.02
N SER A 21 -3.23 3.18 -13.63
CA SER A 21 -3.73 2.44 -12.48
C SER A 21 -3.17 2.96 -11.15
N VAL A 22 -2.00 3.60 -11.15
CA VAL A 22 -1.42 4.23 -9.95
C VAL A 22 -2.34 5.32 -9.38
N PRO A 23 -2.73 6.37 -10.14
CA PRO A 23 -3.61 7.40 -9.61
C PRO A 23 -5.02 6.86 -9.30
N ALA A 24 -5.48 5.81 -9.99
CA ALA A 24 -6.76 5.17 -9.70
C ALA A 24 -6.74 4.39 -8.38
N ALA A 25 -5.67 3.66 -8.08
CA ALA A 25 -5.45 2.98 -6.80
C ALA A 25 -5.33 3.98 -5.65
N ARG A 26 -4.51 5.02 -5.85
CA ARG A 26 -4.33 6.12 -4.88
C ARG A 26 -5.66 6.75 -4.45
N ARG A 27 -6.48 7.18 -5.42
CA ARG A 27 -7.78 7.83 -5.12
C ARG A 27 -8.73 6.89 -4.39
N TRP A 28 -8.76 5.62 -4.79
CA TRP A 28 -9.64 4.63 -4.19
C TRP A 28 -9.25 4.32 -2.73
N ALA A 29 -7.97 4.15 -2.44
CA ALA A 29 -7.48 3.89 -1.09
C ALA A 29 -7.71 5.08 -0.15
N ALA A 30 -7.43 6.31 -0.60
CA ALA A 30 -7.73 7.51 0.19
C ALA A 30 -9.24 7.70 0.42
N TRP A 31 -10.07 7.42 -0.59
CA TRP A 31 -11.51 7.44 -0.44
C TRP A 31 -11.99 6.42 0.61
N LEU A 32 -11.42 5.21 0.66
CA LEU A 32 -11.74 4.22 1.69
C LEU A 32 -11.40 4.72 3.10
N ALA A 33 -10.23 5.34 3.29
CA ALA A 33 -9.85 5.91 4.58
C ALA A 33 -10.90 6.94 5.06
N VAL A 34 -11.31 7.86 4.17
CA VAL A 34 -12.37 8.83 4.48
C VAL A 34 -13.71 8.15 4.76
N ALA A 35 -14.12 7.21 3.90
CA ALA A 35 -15.38 6.48 4.04
C ALA A 35 -15.46 5.63 5.30
N TRP A 36 -14.31 5.24 5.86
CA TRP A 36 -14.21 4.49 7.11
C TRP A 36 -14.06 5.36 8.35
N GLY A 37 -14.12 6.69 8.20
CA GLY A 37 -14.07 7.64 9.31
C GLY A 37 -12.67 8.16 9.64
N GLU A 38 -11.68 7.90 8.79
CA GLU A 38 -10.26 8.19 9.05
C GLU A 38 -9.68 9.22 8.05
N PRO A 39 -10.25 10.43 7.94
CA PRO A 39 -9.78 11.42 6.97
C PRO A 39 -8.36 11.92 7.26
N ARG A 40 -7.90 11.86 8.52
CA ARG A 40 -6.58 12.35 8.94
C ARG A 40 -5.43 11.56 8.33
N VAL A 41 -5.62 10.27 8.03
CA VAL A 41 -4.61 9.42 7.40
C VAL A 41 -4.77 9.29 5.88
N ALA A 42 -5.81 9.92 5.29
CA ALA A 42 -6.13 9.72 3.89
C ALA A 42 -5.01 10.20 2.93
N SER A 43 -4.25 11.24 3.31
CA SER A 43 -3.07 11.70 2.55
C SER A 43 -1.96 10.65 2.54
N ASP A 44 -1.67 10.08 3.70
CA ASP A 44 -0.59 9.10 3.89
C ASP A 44 -0.94 7.80 3.21
N VAL A 45 -2.20 7.37 3.33
CA VAL A 45 -2.76 6.21 2.60
C VAL A 45 -2.63 6.41 1.09
N ALA A 46 -2.97 7.60 0.58
CA ALA A 46 -2.79 7.93 -0.84
C ALA A 46 -1.32 7.82 -1.27
N LEU A 47 -0.42 8.43 -0.50
CA LEU A 47 1.01 8.45 -0.81
C LEU A 47 1.60 7.04 -0.81
N LEU A 48 1.40 6.29 0.28
CA LEU A 48 1.86 4.90 0.39
C LEU A 48 1.29 4.02 -0.71
N THR A 49 0.01 4.15 -1.04
CA THR A 49 -0.60 3.41 -2.15
C THR A 49 0.07 3.75 -3.49
N SER A 50 0.36 5.03 -3.73
CA SER A 50 1.05 5.48 -4.94
C SER A 50 2.43 4.82 -5.06
N GLU A 51 3.23 4.83 -3.99
CA GLU A 51 4.57 4.26 -4.00
C GLU A 51 4.56 2.74 -4.13
N LEU A 52 3.70 2.05 -3.36
CA LEU A 52 3.61 0.58 -3.42
C LEU A 52 3.13 0.08 -4.79
N VAL A 53 2.13 0.73 -5.38
CA VAL A 53 1.63 0.35 -6.72
C VAL A 53 2.64 0.71 -7.80
N THR A 54 3.37 1.83 -7.67
CA THR A 54 4.46 2.18 -8.59
C THR A 54 5.59 1.16 -8.52
N ASN A 55 6.00 0.73 -7.32
CA ASN A 55 7.00 -0.33 -7.14
C ASN A 55 6.53 -1.66 -7.75
N ALA A 56 5.27 -2.05 -7.51
CA ALA A 56 4.68 -3.23 -8.12
C ALA A 56 4.66 -3.13 -9.65
N LEU A 57 4.36 -1.96 -10.22
CA LEU A 57 4.37 -1.74 -11.66
C LEU A 57 5.79 -1.83 -12.27
N LEU A 58 6.77 -1.18 -11.65
CA LEU A 58 8.14 -1.09 -12.18
C LEU A 58 8.94 -2.39 -11.98
N HIS A 59 8.63 -3.16 -10.93
CA HIS A 59 9.47 -4.26 -10.49
C HIS A 59 8.75 -5.61 -10.39
N GLY A 60 7.42 -5.58 -10.36
CA GLY A 60 6.57 -6.75 -10.15
C GLY A 60 5.63 -7.11 -11.31
N ALA A 61 5.46 -6.20 -12.27
CA ALA A 61 4.50 -6.38 -13.34
C ALA A 61 4.86 -7.52 -14.29
N VAL A 62 3.85 -8.33 -14.61
CA VAL A 62 3.88 -9.34 -15.67
C VAL A 62 2.73 -9.02 -16.62
N ARG A 63 2.96 -9.17 -17.93
CA ARG A 63 1.94 -8.93 -18.94
C ARG A 63 0.69 -9.76 -18.65
N ASP A 64 -0.48 -9.15 -18.80
CA ASP A 64 -1.79 -9.79 -18.59
C ASP A 64 -2.01 -10.38 -17.19
N ARG A 65 -1.33 -9.81 -16.18
CA ARG A 65 -1.54 -10.13 -14.76
C ARG A 65 -1.84 -8.86 -13.97
N TYR A 66 -2.86 -8.94 -13.11
CA TYR A 66 -3.26 -7.82 -12.28
C TYR A 66 -2.33 -7.60 -11.09
N ILE A 67 -2.24 -6.33 -10.67
CA ILE A 67 -1.75 -5.92 -9.37
C ILE A 67 -2.97 -5.83 -8.44
N ARG A 68 -2.91 -6.54 -7.31
CA ARG A 68 -4.00 -6.55 -6.32
C ARG A 68 -3.68 -5.56 -5.22
N VAL A 69 -4.60 -4.64 -4.94
CA VAL A 69 -4.49 -3.67 -3.85
C VAL A 69 -5.56 -3.97 -2.81
N GLU A 70 -5.13 -4.09 -1.56
CA GLU A 70 -5.96 -4.33 -0.40
C GLU A 70 -5.78 -3.17 0.58
N VAL A 71 -6.88 -2.72 1.17
CA VAL A 71 -6.87 -1.78 2.28
C VAL A 71 -7.64 -2.45 3.41
N GLN A 72 -7.07 -2.47 4.60
CA GLN A 72 -7.67 -3.07 5.79
C GLN A 72 -7.58 -2.06 6.92
N LEU A 73 -8.69 -1.84 7.62
CA LEU A 73 -8.71 -1.10 8.88
C LEU A 73 -9.07 -2.08 10.00
N ASP A 74 -8.13 -2.28 10.92
CA ASP A 74 -8.27 -3.17 12.06
C ASP A 74 -7.84 -2.43 13.34
N GLY A 75 -8.79 -2.22 14.25
CA GLY A 75 -8.54 -1.40 15.44
C GLY A 75 -8.08 0.01 15.07
N ALA A 76 -6.87 0.35 15.53
CA ALA A 76 -6.22 1.64 15.31
C ALA A 76 -5.19 1.63 14.16
N VAL A 77 -5.22 0.61 13.28
CA VAL A 77 -4.23 0.46 12.21
C VAL A 77 -4.93 0.32 10.86
N LEU A 78 -4.52 1.15 9.91
CA LEU A 78 -4.90 1.03 8.51
C LEU A 78 -3.72 0.50 7.71
N ARG A 79 -3.88 -0.70 7.13
CA ARG A 79 -2.86 -1.37 6.31
C ARG A 79 -3.22 -1.29 4.84
N ILE A 80 -2.26 -0.89 4.01
CA ILE A 80 -2.28 -1.04 2.55
C ILE A 80 -1.40 -2.23 2.19
N ALA A 81 -1.90 -3.14 1.37
CA ALA A 81 -1.12 -4.26 0.84
C ALA A 81 -1.26 -4.33 -0.68
N VAL A 82 -0.12 -4.43 -1.38
CA VAL A 82 -0.04 -4.54 -2.83
C VAL A 82 0.61 -5.85 -3.19
N THR A 83 -0.12 -6.69 -3.92
CA THR A 83 0.38 -7.99 -4.41
C THR A 83 0.64 -7.92 -5.90
N ASP A 84 1.84 -8.31 -6.30
CA ASP A 84 2.25 -8.44 -7.71
C ASP A 84 2.67 -9.88 -8.01
N PRO A 85 2.57 -10.35 -9.26
CA PRO A 85 2.79 -11.76 -9.62
C PRO A 85 4.26 -12.19 -9.60
N LYS A 86 5.25 -11.28 -9.43
CA LYS A 86 6.67 -11.62 -9.50
C LYS A 86 7.28 -11.77 -8.10
N GLY A 87 7.46 -13.02 -7.67
CA GLY A 87 7.95 -13.36 -6.32
C GLY A 87 9.46 -13.23 -6.11
N GLU A 88 10.26 -13.21 -7.19
CA GLU A 88 11.73 -13.30 -7.11
C GLU A 88 12.44 -11.99 -6.79
N ARG A 89 11.80 -10.84 -7.05
CA ARG A 89 12.40 -9.51 -6.83
C ARG A 89 11.84 -8.89 -5.57
N TRP A 90 12.63 -8.86 -4.51
CA TRP A 90 12.25 -8.24 -3.25
C TRP A 90 12.39 -6.70 -3.29
N PRO A 91 11.56 -5.97 -2.52
CA PRO A 91 11.80 -4.55 -2.29
C PRO A 91 13.08 -4.37 -1.48
N GLU A 92 14.10 -3.79 -2.10
CA GLU A 92 15.36 -3.45 -1.44
C GLU A 92 15.42 -1.93 -1.25
N PRO A 93 15.61 -1.44 -0.02
CA PRO A 93 15.94 -0.03 0.21
C PRO A 93 17.25 0.28 -0.53
N ARG A 94 17.17 1.07 -1.60
CA ARG A 94 18.36 1.51 -2.33
C ARG A 94 18.73 2.90 -1.85
N ALA A 95 19.98 3.10 -1.45
CA ALA A 95 20.53 4.44 -1.28
C ALA A 95 20.51 5.12 -2.66
N VAL A 96 19.61 6.07 -2.83
CA VAL A 96 19.45 6.81 -4.10
C VAL A 96 20.56 7.85 -4.14
N SER A 97 21.35 7.88 -5.22
CA SER A 97 22.21 9.04 -5.48
C SER A 97 21.33 10.23 -5.87
N ASP A 98 21.69 11.45 -5.48
CA ASP A 98 20.82 12.65 -5.62
C ASP A 98 20.34 12.94 -7.06
N GLU A 99 20.94 12.30 -8.06
CA GLU A 99 20.67 12.46 -9.49
C GLU A 99 19.61 11.49 -10.04
N GLU A 100 19.23 10.44 -9.30
CA GLU A 100 18.25 9.44 -9.76
C GLU A 100 16.82 9.75 -9.23
N GLN A 101 15.91 10.13 -10.14
CA GLN A 101 14.48 10.29 -9.82
C GLN A 101 13.76 8.96 -9.57
N TYR A 102 14.36 7.83 -9.95
CA TYR A 102 13.81 6.49 -9.81
C TYR A 102 14.49 5.76 -8.63
N GLY A 103 13.75 5.38 -7.60
CA GLY A 103 14.28 4.62 -6.46
C GLY A 103 13.91 5.15 -5.07
N ARG A 104 13.31 6.34 -4.98
CA ARG A 104 12.87 6.93 -3.70
C ARG A 104 11.63 6.29 -3.09
N GLY A 105 10.91 5.44 -3.84
CA GLY A 105 9.59 4.97 -3.41
C GLY A 105 9.60 4.19 -2.09
N LEU A 106 10.64 3.37 -1.84
CA LEU A 106 10.79 2.70 -0.54
C LEU A 106 11.23 3.66 0.57
N ALA A 107 12.07 4.67 0.27
CA ALA A 107 12.44 5.68 1.25
C ALA A 107 11.23 6.52 1.70
N VAL A 108 10.30 6.82 0.79
CA VAL A 108 9.02 7.47 1.13
C VAL A 108 8.16 6.54 2.00
N VAL A 109 8.05 5.26 1.65
CA VAL A 109 7.32 4.29 2.46
C VAL A 109 7.92 4.18 3.86
N GLU A 110 9.24 4.12 3.97
CA GLU A 110 9.95 4.04 5.24
C GLU A 110 9.81 5.31 6.10
N ALA A 111 9.73 6.49 5.47
CA ALA A 111 9.53 7.75 6.18
C ALA A 111 8.09 7.98 6.65
N VAL A 112 7.09 7.44 5.94
CA VAL A 112 5.66 7.74 6.16
C VAL A 112 4.94 6.62 6.91
N ALA A 113 5.29 5.35 6.66
CA ALA A 113 4.62 4.23 7.29
C ALA A 113 5.07 4.05 8.74
N GLN A 114 4.15 3.69 9.63
CA GLN A 114 4.48 3.25 10.97
C GLN A 114 5.26 1.92 10.94
N ARG A 115 4.81 1.01 10.07
CA ARG A 115 5.47 -0.27 9.78
C ARG A 115 5.26 -0.60 8.32
N TRP A 116 6.22 -1.28 7.73
CA TRP A 116 6.07 -1.84 6.40
C TRP A 116 6.84 -3.15 6.31
N GLY A 117 6.56 -3.92 5.26
CA GLY A 117 7.29 -5.14 5.00
C GLY A 117 6.88 -5.79 3.70
N ALA A 118 7.45 -6.96 3.45
CA ALA A 118 7.11 -7.78 2.31
C ALA A 118 6.97 -9.25 2.72
N SER A 119 6.08 -9.96 2.07
CA SER A 119 5.90 -11.39 2.26
C SER A 119 5.78 -12.11 0.92
N GLN A 120 6.39 -13.29 0.83
CA GLN A 120 6.30 -14.14 -0.35
C GLN A 120 4.93 -14.81 -0.40
N ARG A 121 4.42 -15.02 -1.61
CA ARG A 121 3.20 -15.78 -1.88
C ARG A 121 3.55 -17.02 -2.69
N VAL A 122 2.63 -17.99 -2.75
CA VAL A 122 2.74 -19.13 -3.69
C VAL A 122 2.94 -18.64 -5.12
N VAL A 123 2.26 -17.53 -5.47
CA VAL A 123 2.48 -16.80 -6.71
C VAL A 123 2.68 -15.33 -6.37
N GLY A 124 3.88 -14.82 -6.63
CA GLY A 124 4.21 -13.42 -6.44
C GLY A 124 4.67 -13.05 -5.04
N LYS A 125 4.52 -11.76 -4.71
CA LYS A 125 4.83 -11.21 -3.38
C LYS A 125 3.81 -10.16 -3.02
N THR A 126 3.69 -9.88 -1.72
CA THR A 126 2.90 -8.79 -1.18
C THR A 126 3.83 -7.82 -0.46
N VAL A 127 3.82 -6.55 -0.85
CA VAL A 127 4.45 -5.46 -0.11
C VAL A 127 3.35 -4.68 0.60
N TRP A 128 3.53 -4.38 1.87
CA TRP A 128 2.51 -3.73 2.69
C TRP A 128 3.10 -2.62 3.54
N ALA A 129 2.25 -1.65 3.88
CA ALA A 129 2.56 -0.52 4.75
C ALA A 129 1.37 -0.23 5.66
N GLU A 130 1.65 0.27 6.86
CA GLU A 130 0.67 0.57 7.90
C GLU A 130 0.73 2.05 8.31
N CYS A 131 -0.45 2.65 8.45
CA CYS A 131 -0.65 3.93 9.09
C CYS A 131 -1.25 3.70 10.48
N ALA A 132 -0.66 4.30 11.51
CA ALA A 132 -1.34 4.46 12.79
C ALA A 132 -2.47 5.47 12.64
N LEU A 133 -3.64 5.14 13.20
CA LEU A 133 -4.67 6.14 13.36
C LEU A 133 -4.25 7.11 14.48
N PRO A 134 -4.27 8.43 14.23
CA PRO A 134 -4.06 9.42 15.27
C PRO A 134 -5.12 9.24 16.36
N GLY A 135 -4.68 9.22 17.62
CA GLY A 135 -5.56 9.06 18.78
C GLY A 135 -6.71 10.06 18.82
N PRO A 136 -7.76 9.78 19.61
CA PRO A 136 -8.86 10.73 19.80
C PRO A 136 -8.32 12.06 20.34
N VAL A 137 -8.82 13.16 19.77
CA VAL A 137 -8.63 14.52 20.29
C VAL A 137 -9.62 14.82 21.40
#